data_AF-A0A140PVB4-F1
#
_entry.id   AF-A0A140PVB4-F1
#
_cell.length_a   1.000
_cell.length_b   1.000
_cell.length_c   1.000
_cell.angle_alpha   90.00
_cell.angle_beta   90.00
_cell.angle_gamma   90.00
#
_symmetry.space_group_name_H-M   'P 1'
#
loop_
_entity.id
_entity.type
_entity.pdbx_description
1 polymer ?
#
loop_
_entity_poly.entity_id
_entity_poly.type
_entity_poly.pdbx_seq_one_letter_code
_entity_poly.pdbx_strand_id
1 'polypeptide(L)'
;MVDYRSILVERMEYKDSILYLYCRTFYKIIGNGEYDKYDYNVYHKKVLKFKNVKRFEYYSTDEIYTNFFNELKDLRTELEIPYFHKIFNRSKKRNKLFICGLGYFDNFIVIEFKEKEKIAIDEKEKYLEIKKELLKMLQNKKEKFEENNIKIEILGNKKDNYIINLEKEKTIATLSLRMPDSTRYYYIHYEEITNNFIHYDWYDEEYHTVSEIAEQLDIILNRFLKERKNVSIGTSK
;
A
#
# COMPACT_ATOMS: atom_id res chain seq x y z
N MET A 1 -12.59 -4.91 -7.66
CA MET A 1 -11.51 -3.93 -7.90
C MET A 1 -12.17 -2.64 -8.39
N VAL A 2 -12.03 -1.53 -7.66
CA VAL A 2 -12.76 -0.27 -7.95
C VAL A 2 -12.05 0.44 -9.10
N ASP A 3 -12.73 0.54 -10.24
CA ASP A 3 -12.22 1.19 -11.44
C ASP A 3 -12.44 2.70 -11.32
N TYR A 4 -11.40 3.44 -10.94
CA TYR A 4 -11.44 4.90 -10.83
C TYR A 4 -11.16 5.50 -12.22
N ARG A 5 -12.14 5.48 -13.12
CA ARG A 5 -11.97 6.05 -14.46
C ARG A 5 -12.28 7.54 -14.53
N SER A 6 -12.97 8.11 -13.54
CA SER A 6 -13.22 9.55 -13.45
C SER A 6 -13.39 10.03 -12.01
N ILE A 7 -12.70 11.12 -11.65
CA ILE A 7 -12.84 11.82 -10.37
C ILE A 7 -13.19 13.29 -10.63
N LEU A 8 -14.19 13.80 -9.93
CA LEU A 8 -14.49 15.22 -9.84
C LEU A 8 -14.16 15.72 -8.45
N VAL A 9 -13.21 16.64 -8.31
CA VAL A 9 -12.94 17.28 -7.02
C VAL A 9 -13.89 18.47 -6.86
N GLU A 10 -14.78 18.38 -5.88
CA GLU A 10 -15.79 19.42 -5.62
C GLU A 10 -15.26 20.50 -4.69
N ARG A 11 -14.41 20.11 -3.74
CA ARG A 11 -13.88 21.01 -2.71
C ARG A 11 -12.55 20.49 -2.19
N MET A 12 -11.66 21.43 -1.91
CA MET A 12 -10.43 21.19 -1.16
C MET A 12 -10.49 21.94 0.17
N GLU A 13 -10.06 21.30 1.25
CA GLU A 13 -10.02 21.90 2.58
C GLU A 13 -8.71 21.53 3.25
N TYR A 14 -7.97 22.51 3.77
CA TYR A 14 -6.76 22.25 4.54
C TYR A 14 -7.02 22.60 6.01
N LYS A 15 -6.99 21.59 6.88
CA LYS A 15 -7.27 21.73 8.31
C LYS A 15 -6.43 20.74 9.09
N ASP A 16 -5.96 21.13 10.28
CA ASP A 16 -5.19 20.28 11.18
C ASP A 16 -3.96 19.64 10.52
N SER A 17 -3.30 20.37 9.61
CA SER A 17 -2.17 19.91 8.79
C SER A 17 -2.48 18.73 7.83
N ILE A 18 -3.75 18.56 7.48
CA ILE A 18 -4.24 17.54 6.53
C ILE A 18 -5.00 18.25 5.41
N LEU A 19 -4.69 17.90 4.16
CA LEU A 19 -5.48 18.28 3.00
C LEU A 19 -6.58 17.25 2.75
N TYR A 20 -7.82 17.71 2.71
CA TYR A 20 -9.00 16.93 2.39
C TYR A 20 -9.47 17.29 0.97
N LEU A 21 -9.58 16.29 0.09
CA LEU A 21 -10.26 16.43 -1.20
C LEU A 21 -11.61 15.74 -1.12
N TYR A 22 -12.68 16.53 -1.28
CA TYR A 22 -14.04 16.03 -1.38
C TYR A 22 -14.34 15.78 -2.86
N CYS A 23 -14.53 14.51 -3.21
CA CYS A 23 -14.58 14.07 -4.59
C CYS A 23 -15.86 13.29 -4.89
N ARG A 24 -16.34 13.38 -6.13
CA ARG A 24 -17.27 12.42 -6.72
C ARG A 24 -16.50 11.44 -7.59
N THR A 25 -16.81 10.16 -7.46
CA THR A 25 -16.29 9.10 -8.34
C THR A 25 -17.45 8.49 -9.12
N PHE A 26 -17.29 8.39 -10.44
CA PHE A 26 -18.32 7.93 -11.36
C PHE A 26 -17.98 6.52 -11.86
N TYR A 27 -18.98 5.63 -11.88
CA TYR A 27 -18.75 4.19 -12.12
C TYR A 27 -19.60 3.57 -13.23
N LYS A 28 -20.61 4.29 -13.75
CA LYS A 28 -21.55 3.74 -14.72
C LYS A 28 -21.33 4.37 -16.09
N ILE A 29 -20.89 3.55 -17.05
CA ILE A 29 -20.80 3.91 -18.46
C ILE A 29 -22.19 3.65 -19.09
N ILE A 30 -22.84 4.67 -19.65
CA ILE A 30 -24.19 4.61 -20.26
C ILE A 30 -24.14 4.33 -21.78
N GLY A 31 -22.97 4.23 -22.41
CA GLY A 31 -22.92 4.04 -23.86
C GLY A 31 -21.68 3.31 -24.36
N ASN A 32 -21.86 2.50 -25.40
CA ASN A 32 -20.80 1.78 -26.13
C ASN A 32 -20.34 2.60 -27.36
N GLY A 33 -19.93 3.85 -27.16
CA GLY A 33 -19.35 4.70 -28.22
C GLY A 33 -17.81 4.70 -28.19
N GLU A 34 -17.16 5.43 -29.11
CA GLU A 34 -15.69 5.63 -29.10
C GLU A 34 -15.16 6.30 -27.80
N TYR A 35 -16.05 6.93 -27.02
CA TYR A 35 -15.76 7.53 -25.72
C TYR A 35 -16.73 7.00 -24.65
N ASP A 36 -16.18 6.56 -23.52
CA ASP A 36 -16.94 6.16 -22.33
C ASP A 36 -17.85 7.32 -21.88
N LYS A 37 -19.17 7.19 -22.01
CA LYS A 37 -20.15 8.17 -21.50
C LYS A 37 -20.54 7.81 -20.07
N TYR A 38 -20.30 8.67 -19.08
CA TYR A 38 -20.64 8.38 -17.67
C TYR A 38 -22.05 8.88 -17.29
N ASP A 39 -22.73 8.13 -16.41
CA ASP A 39 -23.96 8.55 -15.72
C ASP A 39 -23.62 9.51 -14.58
N TYR A 40 -23.72 10.81 -14.83
CA TYR A 40 -23.41 11.83 -13.83
C TYR A 40 -24.40 11.84 -12.65
N ASN A 41 -25.52 11.14 -12.75
CA ASN A 41 -26.46 10.96 -11.64
C ASN A 41 -26.03 9.83 -10.69
N VAL A 42 -25.13 8.94 -11.12
CA VAL A 42 -24.67 7.78 -10.34
C VAL A 42 -23.20 7.96 -9.98
N TYR A 43 -22.98 8.53 -8.79
CA TYR A 43 -21.64 8.75 -8.23
C TYR A 43 -21.57 8.40 -6.75
N HIS A 44 -20.36 8.11 -6.28
CA HIS A 44 -20.08 8.03 -4.85
C HIS A 44 -19.29 9.25 -4.40
N LYS A 45 -19.66 9.80 -3.24
CA LYS A 45 -18.84 10.81 -2.56
C LYS A 45 -17.71 10.12 -1.82
N LYS A 46 -16.49 10.63 -1.99
CA LYS A 46 -15.30 10.14 -1.30
C LYS A 46 -14.51 11.33 -0.77
N VAL A 47 -13.92 11.15 0.40
CA VAL A 47 -12.98 12.13 0.98
C VAL A 47 -11.60 11.52 0.97
N LEU A 48 -10.67 12.11 0.22
CA LEU A 48 -9.25 11.74 0.23
C LEU A 48 -8.53 12.62 1.23
N LYS A 49 -7.60 12.04 2.00
CA LYS A 49 -6.85 12.74 3.04
C LYS A 49 -5.35 12.64 2.75
N PHE A 50 -4.68 13.78 2.66
CA PHE A 50 -3.25 13.87 2.42
C PHE A 50 -2.56 14.55 3.59
N LYS A 51 -1.61 13.86 4.21
CA LYS A 51 -0.74 14.38 5.26
C LYS A 51 0.56 14.90 4.65
N ASN A 52 1.32 15.70 5.42
CA ASN A 52 2.64 16.20 5.02
C ASN A 52 2.63 17.01 3.71
N VAL A 53 1.55 17.73 3.44
CA VAL A 53 1.45 18.60 2.27
C VAL A 53 2.31 19.84 2.50
N LYS A 54 3.16 20.17 1.53
CA LYS A 54 3.94 21.42 1.48
C LYS A 54 3.16 22.50 0.75
N ARG A 55 2.62 22.15 -0.41
CA ARG A 55 1.85 23.04 -1.28
C ARG A 55 0.84 22.20 -2.05
N PHE A 56 -0.33 22.74 -2.32
CA PHE A 56 -1.31 22.12 -3.19
C PHE A 56 -1.97 23.19 -4.05
N GLU A 57 -2.23 22.87 -5.31
CA GLU A 57 -2.74 23.83 -6.29
C GLU A 57 -3.70 23.14 -7.25
N TYR A 58 -4.72 23.88 -7.64
CA TYR A 58 -5.67 23.50 -8.67
C TYR A 58 -5.45 24.40 -9.88
N TYR A 59 -5.37 23.79 -11.05
CA TYR A 59 -5.13 24.48 -12.31
C TYR A 59 -6.26 24.21 -13.28
N SER A 60 -6.58 25.24 -14.07
CA SER A 60 -7.43 25.09 -15.26
C SER A 60 -6.65 24.45 -16.41
N THR A 61 -7.34 23.84 -17.37
CA THR A 61 -6.70 23.10 -18.48
C THR A 61 -5.74 23.93 -19.31
N ASP A 62 -6.04 25.22 -19.51
CA ASP A 62 -5.20 26.14 -20.27
C ASP A 62 -3.85 26.43 -19.59
N GLU A 63 -3.80 26.35 -18.25
CA GLU A 63 -2.58 26.58 -17.47
C GLU A 63 -1.67 25.34 -17.45
N ILE A 64 -2.21 24.14 -17.68
CA ILE A 64 -1.45 22.89 -17.60
C ILE A 64 -0.34 22.85 -18.65
N TYR A 65 -0.69 23.12 -19.91
CA TYR A 65 0.26 23.01 -21.01
C TYR A 65 1.37 24.05 -20.92
N THR A 66 1.06 25.25 -20.44
CA THR A 66 2.05 26.31 -20.27
C THR A 66 2.97 26.05 -19.08
N ASN A 67 2.42 25.65 -17.93
CA ASN A 67 3.18 25.60 -16.68
C ASN A 67 3.84 24.23 -16.42
N PHE A 68 3.29 23.14 -16.97
CA PHE A 68 3.67 21.77 -16.58
C PHE A 68 4.17 20.89 -17.72
N PHE A 69 4.28 21.37 -18.97
CA PHE A 69 4.68 20.52 -20.11
C PHE A 69 5.97 19.73 -19.86
N ASN A 70 7.03 20.42 -19.44
CA ASN A 70 8.33 19.77 -19.15
C ASN A 70 8.25 18.85 -17.93
N GLU A 71 7.55 19.28 -16.86
CA GLU A 71 7.40 18.48 -15.64
C GLU A 71 6.59 17.19 -15.88
N LEU A 72 5.54 17.25 -16.71
CA LEU A 72 4.75 16.09 -17.13
C LEU A 72 5.51 15.19 -18.10
N LYS A 73 6.37 15.74 -18.96
CA LYS A 73 7.28 14.96 -19.80
C LYS A 73 8.27 14.17 -18.93
N ASP A 74 8.93 14.84 -17.99
CA ASP A 74 9.85 14.21 -17.03
C ASP A 74 9.13 13.11 -16.23
N LEU A 75 7.91 13.37 -15.76
CA LEU A 75 7.11 12.40 -15.02
C LEU A 75 6.78 11.18 -15.86
N ARG A 76 6.43 11.34 -17.14
CA ARG A 76 6.18 10.20 -18.04
C ARG A 76 7.43 9.35 -18.23
N THR A 77 8.59 9.98 -18.36
CA THR A 77 9.87 9.28 -18.42
C THR A 77 10.16 8.55 -17.10
N GLU A 78 9.96 9.20 -15.96
CA GLU A 78 10.14 8.59 -14.63
C GLU A 78 9.23 7.37 -14.43
N LEU A 79 8.00 7.42 -14.93
CA LEU A 79 7.02 6.34 -14.82
C LEU A 79 7.12 5.30 -15.95
N GLU A 80 7.99 5.52 -16.93
CA GLU A 80 8.15 4.67 -18.13
C GLU A 80 6.83 4.45 -18.89
N ILE A 81 6.00 5.50 -18.98
CA ILE A 81 4.70 5.44 -19.67
C ILE A 81 4.65 6.42 -20.86
N PRO A 82 4.03 6.02 -21.98
CA PRO A 82 3.86 6.92 -23.12
C PRO A 82 2.81 8.01 -22.84
N TYR A 83 1.76 7.66 -22.09
CA TYR A 83 0.64 8.54 -21.73
C TYR A 83 0.20 8.27 -20.29
N PHE A 84 -0.35 9.28 -19.64
CA PHE A 84 -1.07 9.06 -18.40
C PHE A 84 -2.37 8.32 -18.74
N HIS A 85 -2.64 7.23 -18.04
CA HIS A 85 -3.91 6.48 -18.10
C HIS A 85 -4.61 6.43 -16.73
N LYS A 86 -3.88 6.78 -15.67
CA LYS A 86 -4.37 6.78 -14.29
C LYS A 86 -4.66 8.20 -13.86
N ILE A 87 -5.63 8.34 -12.96
CA ILE A 87 -5.98 9.63 -12.33
C ILE A 87 -4.83 10.15 -11.46
N PHE A 88 -4.20 9.25 -10.71
CA PHE A 88 -3.16 9.59 -9.74
C PHE A 88 -1.78 9.23 -10.31
N ASN A 89 -0.91 10.21 -10.47
CA ASN A 89 0.44 10.05 -11.01
C ASN A 89 1.45 10.66 -10.06
N ARG A 90 2.35 9.84 -9.51
CA ARG A 90 3.28 10.22 -8.45
C ARG A 90 4.70 10.39 -9.01
N SER A 91 5.29 11.57 -8.85
CA SER A 91 6.74 11.75 -9.00
C SER A 91 7.41 11.49 -7.65
N LYS A 92 8.29 10.49 -7.59
CA LYS A 92 9.22 10.30 -6.46
C LYS A 92 10.30 11.38 -6.52
N LYS A 93 10.87 11.64 -7.70
CA LYS A 93 11.95 12.62 -7.91
C LYS A 93 11.59 14.01 -7.41
N ARG A 94 10.34 14.45 -7.65
CA ARG A 94 9.86 15.80 -7.28
C ARG A 94 9.00 15.80 -6.02
N ASN A 95 8.77 14.64 -5.41
CA ASN A 95 7.89 14.47 -4.24
C ASN A 95 6.48 15.08 -4.44
N LYS A 96 5.93 14.95 -5.65
CA LYS A 96 4.65 15.54 -6.07
C LYS A 96 3.66 14.48 -6.53
N LEU A 97 2.39 14.64 -6.17
CA LEU A 97 1.28 13.88 -6.73
C LEU A 97 0.51 14.78 -7.70
N PHE A 98 0.35 14.29 -8.92
CA PHE A 98 -0.49 14.89 -9.95
C PHE A 98 -1.80 14.10 -9.99
N ILE A 99 -2.91 14.80 -9.79
CA ILE A 99 -4.24 14.26 -9.96
C ILE A 99 -4.78 14.88 -11.24
N CYS A 100 -4.76 14.09 -12.32
CA CYS A 100 -5.23 14.49 -13.63
C CYS A 100 -6.32 13.53 -14.09
N GLY A 101 -7.56 14.01 -14.19
CA GLY A 101 -8.62 13.24 -14.83
C GLY A 101 -8.35 13.13 -16.32
N LEU A 102 -8.27 11.92 -16.87
CA LEU A 102 -8.29 11.71 -18.32
C LEU A 102 -9.73 11.46 -18.72
N GLY A 103 -10.44 12.55 -19.01
CA GLY A 103 -11.86 12.53 -19.32
C GLY A 103 -12.45 13.94 -19.34
N TYR A 104 -13.77 14.04 -19.28
CA TYR A 104 -14.53 15.30 -19.39
C TYR A 104 -14.37 16.28 -18.21
N PHE A 105 -13.66 15.90 -17.15
CA PHE A 105 -13.43 16.76 -15.98
C PHE A 105 -12.00 17.24 -15.96
N ASP A 106 -11.83 18.53 -16.22
CA ASP A 106 -10.59 19.30 -16.19
C ASP A 106 -10.09 19.53 -14.76
N ASN A 107 -9.87 18.45 -14.01
CA ASN A 107 -9.19 18.53 -12.72
C ASN A 107 -7.71 18.28 -12.94
N PHE A 108 -6.91 19.32 -12.79
CA PHE A 108 -5.47 19.19 -12.63
C PHE A 108 -5.06 19.74 -11.28
N ILE A 109 -4.79 18.83 -10.37
CA ILE A 109 -4.33 19.17 -9.02
C ILE A 109 -2.90 18.69 -8.86
N VAL A 110 -2.05 19.57 -8.36
CA VAL A 110 -0.69 19.24 -7.98
C VAL A 110 -0.60 19.34 -6.47
N ILE A 111 -0.19 18.25 -5.83
CA ILE A 111 0.10 18.22 -4.40
C ILE A 111 1.59 17.97 -4.24
N GLU A 112 2.32 18.98 -3.81
CA GLU A 112 3.71 18.86 -3.39
C GLU A 112 3.75 18.51 -1.90
N PHE A 113 4.51 17.48 -1.58
CA PHE A 113 4.67 17.03 -0.21
C PHE A 113 5.93 17.68 0.35
N LYS A 114 5.93 17.91 1.66
CA LYS A 114 7.16 18.29 2.36
C LYS A 114 8.18 17.22 2.06
N GLU A 115 9.41 17.62 1.74
CA GLU A 115 10.53 16.72 1.93
C GLU A 115 10.41 16.28 3.38
N LYS A 116 10.03 15.02 3.59
CA LYS A 116 10.26 14.44 4.90
C LYS A 116 11.76 14.61 5.10
N GLU A 117 12.18 15.10 6.26
CA GLU A 117 13.58 14.96 6.66
C GLU A 117 13.97 13.55 6.25
N LYS A 118 14.90 13.44 5.30
CA LYS A 118 15.68 12.22 5.21
C LYS A 118 16.40 12.19 6.55
N ILE A 119 15.75 11.63 7.57
CA ILE A 119 16.46 10.60 8.30
C ILE A 119 16.91 9.70 7.17
N ALA A 120 18.19 9.78 6.83
CA ALA A 120 18.81 8.80 5.97
C ALA A 120 18.64 7.50 6.73
N ILE A 121 17.47 6.87 6.58
CA ILE A 121 17.25 5.52 7.02
C ILE A 121 18.14 4.77 6.07
N ASP A 122 19.33 4.42 6.55
CA ASP A 122 20.16 3.45 5.87
C ASP A 122 19.26 2.22 5.73
N GLU A 123 18.81 1.93 4.51
CA GLU A 123 17.83 0.87 4.24
C GLU A 123 18.33 -0.47 4.79
N LYS A 124 19.66 -0.61 4.82
CA LYS A 124 20.37 -1.73 5.43
C LYS A 124 20.25 -1.72 6.95
N GLU A 125 20.37 -0.56 7.60
CA GLU A 125 20.15 -0.43 9.05
C GLU A 125 18.70 -0.78 9.41
N LYS A 126 17.72 -0.22 8.70
CA LYS A 126 16.30 -0.56 8.89
C LYS A 126 16.03 -2.05 8.70
N TYR A 127 16.58 -2.66 7.64
CA TYR A 127 16.47 -4.10 7.43
C TYR A 127 17.06 -4.90 8.62
N LEU A 128 18.24 -4.50 9.11
CA LEU A 128 18.89 -5.15 10.25
C LEU A 128 18.08 -5.00 11.54
N GLU A 129 17.48 -3.84 11.79
CA GLU A 129 16.61 -3.61 12.94
C GLU A 129 15.32 -4.43 12.86
N ILE A 130 14.67 -4.49 11.70
CA ILE A 130 13.49 -5.34 11.49
C ILE A 130 13.86 -6.82 11.72
N LYS A 131 14.99 -7.27 11.17
CA LYS A 131 15.49 -8.64 11.38
C LYS A 131 15.70 -8.94 12.86
N LYS A 132 16.29 -7.99 13.60
CA LYS A 132 16.55 -8.11 15.04
C LYS A 132 15.25 -8.24 15.84
N GLU A 133 14.25 -7.39 15.59
CA GLU A 133 12.95 -7.47 16.26
C GLU A 133 12.19 -8.75 15.91
N LEU A 134 12.21 -9.17 14.65
CA LEU A 134 11.61 -10.45 14.23
C LEU A 134 12.24 -11.64 14.98
N LEU A 135 13.58 -11.74 15.00
CA LEU A 135 14.28 -12.83 15.69
C LEU A 135 13.97 -12.84 17.19
N LYS A 136 13.89 -11.66 17.82
CA LYS A 136 13.50 -11.50 19.22
C LYS A 136 12.07 -11.98 19.46
N MET A 137 11.12 -11.66 18.57
CA MET A 137 9.74 -12.13 18.67
C MET A 137 9.62 -13.65 18.53
N LEU A 138 10.33 -14.24 17.56
CA LEU A 138 10.36 -15.69 17.37
C LEU A 138 10.93 -16.39 18.60
N GLN A 139 12.02 -15.87 19.15
CA GLN A 139 12.63 -16.40 20.37
C GLN A 139 11.68 -16.30 21.58
N ASN A 140 11.03 -15.14 21.77
CA ASN A 140 10.09 -14.92 22.88
C ASN A 140 8.82 -15.78 22.77
N LYS A 141 8.44 -16.22 21.57
CA LYS A 141 7.27 -17.07 21.32
C LYS A 141 7.60 -18.54 21.15
N LYS A 142 8.87 -18.94 21.25
CA LYS A 142 9.35 -20.30 20.98
C LYS A 142 8.55 -21.37 21.74
N GLU A 143 8.43 -21.22 23.06
CA GLU A 143 7.68 -22.16 23.91
C GLU A 143 6.21 -22.29 23.47
N LYS A 144 5.56 -21.16 23.15
CA LYS A 144 4.16 -21.16 22.68
C LYS A 144 4.01 -21.83 21.32
N PHE A 145 4.98 -21.69 20.42
CA PHE A 145 4.97 -22.39 19.14
C PHE A 145 5.07 -23.90 19.35
N GLU A 146 5.98 -24.36 20.23
CA GLU A 146 6.13 -25.77 20.58
C GLU A 146 4.86 -26.35 21.21
N GLU A 147 4.26 -25.67 22.19
CA GLU A 147 2.98 -26.07 22.82
C GLU A 147 1.82 -26.20 21.81
N ASN A 148 1.84 -25.39 20.75
CA ASN A 148 0.81 -25.39 19.71
C ASN A 148 1.16 -26.28 18.51
N ASN A 149 2.21 -27.11 18.59
CA ASN A 149 2.72 -27.96 17.52
C ASN A 149 3.03 -27.19 16.22
N ILE A 150 3.49 -25.94 16.35
CA ILE A 150 3.90 -25.10 15.23
C ILE A 150 5.39 -25.34 15.00
N LYS A 151 5.74 -25.82 13.80
CA LYS A 151 7.12 -25.99 13.38
C LYS A 151 7.62 -24.72 12.69
N ILE A 152 8.85 -24.32 12.99
CA ILE A 152 9.50 -23.20 12.33
C ILE A 152 10.65 -23.75 11.48
N GLU A 153 10.61 -23.49 10.18
CA GLU A 153 11.67 -23.85 9.25
C GLU A 153 12.29 -22.59 8.65
N ILE A 154 13.63 -22.52 8.60
CA ILE A 154 14.34 -21.40 7.97
C ILE A 154 14.66 -21.81 6.54
N LEU A 155 13.94 -21.25 5.57
CA LEU A 155 14.14 -21.54 4.14
C LEU A 155 15.26 -20.70 3.51
N GLY A 156 15.55 -19.53 4.08
CA GLY A 156 16.58 -18.64 3.57
C GLY A 156 17.17 -17.77 4.66
N ASN A 157 18.50 -17.68 4.74
CA ASN A 157 19.20 -16.77 5.65
C ASN A 157 20.45 -16.21 4.97
N LYS A 158 20.22 -15.36 3.96
CA LYS A 158 21.26 -14.61 3.26
C LYS A 158 21.40 -13.21 3.89
N LYS A 159 22.38 -12.46 3.40
CA LYS A 159 22.68 -11.11 3.89
C LYS A 159 21.49 -10.15 3.73
N ASP A 160 20.80 -10.30 2.61
CA ASP A 160 19.73 -9.46 2.09
C ASP A 160 18.35 -10.13 2.13
N ASN A 161 18.27 -11.35 2.66
CA ASN A 161 17.03 -12.13 2.69
C ASN A 161 16.97 -13.08 3.90
N TYR A 162 15.85 -13.09 4.60
CA TYR A 162 15.53 -14.02 5.68
C TYR A 162 14.09 -14.52 5.49
N ILE A 163 13.95 -15.82 5.21
CA ILE A 163 12.65 -16.46 4.95
C ILE A 163 12.44 -17.57 5.96
N ILE A 164 11.28 -17.56 6.60
CA ILE A 164 10.83 -18.64 7.48
C ILE A 164 9.46 -19.16 7.07
N ASN A 165 9.25 -20.43 7.35
CA ASN A 165 7.93 -21.06 7.32
C ASN A 165 7.49 -21.41 8.74
N LEU A 166 6.23 -21.14 9.02
CA LEU A 166 5.51 -21.60 10.20
C LEU A 166 4.49 -22.64 9.72
N GLU A 167 4.65 -23.89 10.13
CA GLU A 167 3.76 -24.98 9.73
C GLU A 167 2.92 -25.44 10.92
N LYS A 168 1.61 -25.48 10.71
CA LYS A 168 0.62 -25.96 11.67
C LYS A 168 -0.44 -26.79 10.96
N GLU A 169 -0.38 -28.11 11.12
CA GLU A 169 -1.31 -29.06 10.47
C GLU A 169 -1.37 -28.90 8.93
N LYS A 170 -2.41 -28.25 8.40
CA LYS A 170 -2.63 -27.98 6.97
C LYS A 170 -2.44 -26.52 6.60
N THR A 171 -1.99 -25.71 7.56
CA THR A 171 -1.75 -24.28 7.40
C THR A 171 -0.25 -24.03 7.40
N ILE A 172 0.22 -23.33 6.37
CA ILE A 172 1.61 -22.91 6.21
C ILE A 172 1.60 -21.40 6.09
N ALA A 173 2.37 -20.73 6.94
CA ALA A 173 2.65 -19.31 6.78
C ALA A 173 4.12 -19.08 6.40
N THR A 174 4.33 -18.33 5.33
CA THR A 174 5.64 -17.91 4.84
C THR A 174 5.85 -16.45 5.23
N LEU A 175 6.92 -16.16 5.97
CA LEU A 175 7.35 -14.80 6.28
C LEU A 175 8.69 -14.55 5.60
N SER A 176 8.70 -13.61 4.66
CA SER A 176 9.87 -13.19 3.89
C SER A 176 10.28 -11.78 4.30
N LEU A 177 11.46 -11.65 4.91
CA LEU A 177 12.15 -10.39 5.13
C LEU A 177 13.24 -10.21 4.07
N ARG A 178 13.19 -9.16 3.28
CA ARG A 178 14.17 -8.90 2.23
C ARG A 178 14.58 -7.43 2.15
N MET A 179 15.76 -7.18 1.62
CA MET A 179 16.12 -5.85 1.15
C MET A 179 15.20 -5.47 -0.02
N PRO A 180 14.59 -4.29 -0.02
CA PRO A 180 13.77 -3.83 -1.14
C PRO A 180 14.65 -3.67 -2.39
N ASP A 181 14.40 -4.49 -3.41
CA ASP A 181 15.17 -4.54 -4.66
C ASP A 181 14.30 -4.35 -5.92
N SER A 182 12.99 -4.16 -5.75
CA SER A 182 11.99 -4.20 -6.83
C SER A 182 10.94 -3.08 -6.73
N THR A 183 10.10 -2.98 -7.77
CA THR A 183 9.06 -1.94 -7.92
C THR A 183 7.97 -1.96 -6.82
N ARG A 184 7.78 -3.09 -6.13
CA ARG A 184 7.01 -3.14 -4.86
C ARG A 184 7.97 -3.08 -3.70
N TYR A 185 8.16 -1.87 -3.16
CA TYR A 185 9.05 -1.62 -2.05
C TYR A 185 8.43 -2.10 -0.74
N TYR A 186 8.94 -3.21 -0.22
CA TYR A 186 8.56 -3.78 1.08
C TYR A 186 9.77 -4.49 1.68
N TYR A 187 9.86 -4.47 3.00
CA TYR A 187 10.82 -5.28 3.76
C TYR A 187 10.23 -6.65 4.09
N ILE A 188 8.97 -6.72 4.51
CA ILE A 188 8.25 -7.90 4.95
C ILE A 188 7.12 -8.23 3.98
N HIS A 189 7.05 -9.51 3.62
CA HIS A 189 5.86 -10.14 3.08
C HIS A 189 5.48 -11.32 3.96
N TYR A 190 4.22 -11.39 4.37
CA TYR A 190 3.66 -12.53 5.09
C TYR A 190 2.49 -13.08 4.29
N GLU A 191 2.56 -14.37 3.99
CA GLU A 191 1.50 -15.11 3.30
C GLU A 191 1.13 -16.34 4.12
N GLU A 192 -0.17 -16.60 4.26
CA GLU A 192 -0.71 -17.76 4.95
C GLU A 192 -1.62 -18.55 4.01
N ILE A 193 -1.32 -19.83 3.88
CA ILE A 193 -2.03 -20.76 3.00
C ILE A 193 -2.61 -21.88 3.88
N THR A 194 -3.92 -22.11 3.76
CA THR A 194 -4.61 -23.24 4.40
C THR A 194 -5.27 -24.10 3.34
N ASN A 195 -5.03 -25.42 3.34
CA ASN A 195 -5.60 -26.34 2.34
C ASN A 195 -5.35 -25.90 0.89
N ASN A 196 -4.17 -25.36 0.59
CA ASN A 196 -3.78 -24.79 -0.71
C ASN A 196 -4.53 -23.52 -1.16
N PHE A 197 -5.24 -22.84 -0.25
CA PHE A 197 -5.85 -21.54 -0.51
C PHE A 197 -5.18 -20.44 0.31
N ILE A 198 -4.87 -19.30 -0.34
CA ILE A 198 -4.34 -18.12 0.34
C ILE A 198 -5.45 -17.54 1.23
N HIS A 199 -5.19 -17.52 2.53
CA HIS A 199 -6.12 -17.06 3.56
C HIS A 199 -5.76 -15.65 4.07
N TYR A 200 -4.48 -15.30 4.05
CA TYR A 200 -4.00 -13.99 4.44
C TYR A 200 -2.71 -13.63 3.70
N ASP A 201 -2.63 -12.40 3.21
CA ASP A 201 -1.51 -11.88 2.43
C ASP A 201 -1.27 -10.42 2.83
N TRP A 202 -0.07 -10.11 3.34
CA TRP A 202 0.27 -8.80 3.88
C TRP A 202 1.70 -8.37 3.52
N TYR A 203 1.83 -7.10 3.12
CA TYR A 203 3.10 -6.43 2.87
C TYR A 203 3.23 -5.23 3.79
N ASP A 204 4.42 -4.94 4.30
CA ASP A 204 4.68 -3.61 4.83
C ASP A 204 4.74 -2.57 3.70
N GLU A 205 4.60 -1.30 4.08
CA GLU A 205 4.69 -0.18 3.15
C GLU A 205 6.02 0.54 3.38
N GLU A 206 6.60 1.09 2.30
CA GLU A 206 7.89 1.83 2.28
C GLU A 206 8.06 2.79 3.47
N TYR A 207 6.97 3.44 3.89
CA TYR A 207 6.96 4.46 4.93
C TYR A 207 6.70 3.94 6.35
N HIS A 208 6.41 2.65 6.56
CA HIS A 208 6.28 2.11 7.92
C HIS A 208 7.62 2.18 8.64
N THR A 209 7.60 2.63 9.88
CA THR A 209 8.75 2.60 10.80
C THR A 209 9.04 1.16 11.25
N VAL A 210 10.24 0.92 11.79
CA VAL A 210 10.59 -0.38 12.39
C VAL A 210 9.59 -0.77 13.48
N SER A 211 9.17 0.19 14.31
CA SER A 211 8.19 -0.05 15.38
C SER A 211 6.82 -0.45 14.85
N GLU A 212 6.32 0.21 13.80
CA GLU A 212 5.02 -0.14 13.18
C GLU A 212 5.08 -1.53 12.53
N ILE A 213 6.18 -1.85 11.85
CA ILE A 213 6.39 -3.20 11.28
C ILE A 213 6.45 -4.24 12.39
N ALA A 214 7.18 -3.97 13.47
CA ALA A 214 7.30 -4.85 14.62
C ALA A 214 5.95 -5.10 15.30
N GLU A 215 5.15 -4.06 15.54
CA GLU A 215 3.80 -4.19 16.11
C GLU A 215 2.91 -5.08 15.24
N GLN A 216 2.93 -4.87 13.93
CA GLN A 216 2.13 -5.66 13.01
C GLN A 216 2.60 -7.11 12.91
N LEU A 217 3.91 -7.36 12.93
CA LEU A 217 4.48 -8.71 13.02
C LEU A 217 4.04 -9.43 14.29
N ASP A 218 4.01 -8.73 15.44
CA ASP A 218 3.54 -9.31 16.70
C ASP A 218 2.07 -9.74 16.60
N ILE A 219 1.21 -8.90 16.03
CA ILE A 219 -0.21 -9.19 15.79
C ILE A 219 -0.36 -10.42 14.89
N ILE A 220 0.36 -10.48 13.78
CA ILE A 220 0.30 -11.58 12.81
C ILE A 220 0.75 -12.90 13.46
N LEU A 221 1.90 -12.90 14.14
CA LEU A 221 2.41 -14.11 14.82
C LEU A 221 1.46 -14.57 15.94
N ASN A 222 0.87 -13.63 16.70
CA ASN A 222 -0.13 -13.96 17.71
C ASN A 222 -1.43 -14.51 17.10
N ARG A 223 -1.82 -14.06 15.91
CA ARG A 223 -2.95 -14.61 15.18
C ARG A 223 -2.68 -16.07 14.79
N PHE A 224 -1.53 -16.35 14.20
CA PHE A 224 -1.14 -17.72 13.81
C PHE A 224 -1.10 -18.68 15.02
N LEU A 225 -0.61 -18.20 16.16
CA LEU A 225 -0.69 -18.92 17.44
C LEU A 225 -2.14 -19.21 17.85
N LYS A 226 -3.02 -18.20 17.79
CA LYS A 226 -4.41 -18.27 18.28
C LYS A 226 -5.38 -19.06 17.42
N GLU A 227 -5.04 -19.51 16.22
CA GLU A 227 -5.92 -20.34 15.39
C GLU A 227 -6.13 -21.74 16.01
N ARG A 228 -6.90 -21.78 17.10
CA ARG A 228 -7.73 -22.85 17.66
C ARG A 228 -8.72 -22.20 18.66
N LYS A 229 -9.94 -21.97 18.20
CA LYS A 229 -11.10 -22.52 18.90
C LYS A 229 -11.85 -23.37 17.90
N ASN A 230 -11.44 -24.63 17.77
CA ASN A 230 -12.34 -25.65 17.28
C ASN A 230 -13.54 -25.64 18.24
N VAL A 231 -14.65 -25.04 17.80
CA VAL A 231 -15.95 -25.35 18.37
C VAL A 231 -16.17 -26.81 18.04
N SER A 232 -15.93 -27.66 19.02
CA SER A 232 -16.43 -29.02 19.05
C SER A 232 -17.94 -28.95 18.85
N ILE A 233 -18.41 -29.20 17.62
CA ILE A 233 -19.80 -29.57 17.40
C ILE A 233 -19.91 -30.95 18.05
N GLY A 234 -20.39 -30.95 19.29
CA GLY A 234 -20.73 -32.18 19.98
C GLY A 234 -21.72 -32.92 19.11
N THR A 235 -21.36 -34.12 18.69
CA THR A 235 -22.31 -35.11 18.24
C THR A 235 -23.14 -35.51 19.45
N SER A 236 -24.27 -34.82 19.65
CA SER A 236 -25.35 -35.34 20.48
C SER A 236 -25.97 -36.53 19.76
N LYS A 237 -25.94 -37.67 20.46
CA LYS A 237 -26.59 -38.93 20.11
C LYS A 237 -28.05 -38.77 19.72
#